data_AF-A0A956AHM9-F1
#
_entry.id   AF-A0A956AHM9-F1
#
_cell.length_a   1.000
_cell.length_b   1.000
_cell.length_c   1.000
_cell.angle_alpha   90.00
_cell.angle_beta   90.00
_cell.angle_gamma   90.00
#
_symmetry.space_group_name_H-M   'P 1'
#
loop_
_entity.id
_entity.type
_entity.pdbx_description
1 polymer ?
#
loop_
_entity_poly.entity_id
_entity_poly.type
_entity_poly.pdbx_seq_one_letter_code
_entity_poly.pdbx_strand_id
1 'polypeptide(L)' 'RMHLEADSDARIVRGLIAILFVALQDRPPAEVLAADVGALFQRLGLDRHISLNRRNGFAAMVQRARAFAERAA' A
#
# COMPACT_ATOMS: atom_id res chain seq x y z
N ARG A 1 -13.42 -10.10 3.62
CA ARG A 1 -12.86 -8.74 3.44
C ARG A 1 -11.63 -8.64 4.33
N MET A 2 -10.60 -7.93 3.90
CA MET A 2 -9.37 -7.74 4.66
C MET A 2 -9.43 -6.41 5.40
N HIS A 3 -9.09 -6.45 6.69
CA HIS A 3 -8.88 -5.26 7.49
C HIS A 3 -7.39 -5.14 7.79
N LEU A 4 -6.79 -4.02 7.41
CA LEU A 4 -5.36 -3.75 7.56
C LEU A 4 -5.15 -2.69 8.65
N GLU A 5 -4.19 -2.96 9.53
CA GLU A 5 -3.70 -2.03 10.54
C GLU A 5 -2.19 -1.82 10.36
N ALA A 6 -1.75 -0.58 10.39
CA ALA A 6 -0.36 -0.19 10.21
C ALA A 6 -0.15 1.22 10.76
N ASP A 7 1.04 1.48 11.30
CA ASP A 7 1.46 2.81 11.77
C ASP A 7 2.97 3.02 11.57
N SER A 8 3.45 4.25 11.76
CA SER A 8 4.85 4.62 11.71
C SER A 8 5.13 5.89 12.51
N ASP A 9 6.29 5.96 13.17
CA ASP A 9 6.77 7.19 13.82
C ASP A 9 6.97 8.34 12.80
N ALA A 10 7.34 7.98 11.56
CA ALA A 10 7.59 8.94 10.50
C ALA A 10 6.28 9.43 9.87
N ARG A 11 5.97 10.71 10.03
CA ARG A 11 4.78 11.36 9.46
C ARG A 11 4.62 11.16 7.95
N ILE A 12 5.70 11.18 7.17
CA ILE A 12 5.63 10.91 5.73
C ILE A 12 5.21 9.48 5.43
N VAL A 13 5.63 8.51 6.26
CA VAL A 13 5.28 7.10 6.10
C VAL A 13 3.83 6.88 6.50
N ARG A 14 3.32 7.55 7.54
CA ARG A 14 1.87 7.54 7.86
C ARG A 14 1.01 8.00 6.68
N GLY A 15 1.45 9.02 5.95
CA GLY A 15 0.78 9.44 4.71
C GLY A 15 0.76 8.36 3.62
N LEU A 16 1.88 7.66 3.44
CA LEU A 16 1.98 6.52 2.51
C LEU A 16 1.10 5.34 2.93
N ILE A 17 1.00 5.07 4.23
CA ILE A 17 0.09 4.06 4.79
C ILE A 17 -1.37 4.44 4.49
N ALA A 18 -1.75 5.71 4.66
CA ALA A 18 -3.09 6.17 4.33
C ALA A 18 -3.44 5.95 2.86
N ILE A 19 -2.50 6.19 1.94
CA ILE A 19 -2.68 5.93 0.50
C ILE A 19 -2.86 4.42 0.24
N LEU A 20 -2.10 3.57 0.93
CA LEU A 20 -2.25 2.13 0.85
C LEU A 20 -3.65 1.68 1.31
N PHE A 21 -4.16 2.26 2.40
CA PHE A 21 -5.50 1.95 2.90
C PHE A 21 -6.60 2.39 1.93
N VAL A 22 -6.48 3.57 1.32
CA VAL A 22 -7.41 4.00 0.26
C VAL A 22 -7.45 2.97 -0.89
N ALA A 23 -6.30 2.36 -1.21
CA ALA A 23 -6.23 1.37 -2.27
C ALA A 23 -6.80 0.00 -1.88
N LEU A 24 -6.60 -0.46 -0.64
CA LEU A 24 -6.76 -1.88 -0.28
C LEU A 24 -7.72 -2.18 0.88
N GLN A 25 -8.07 -1.20 1.71
CA GLN A 25 -8.84 -1.42 2.94
C GLN A 25 -10.26 -1.94 2.65
N ASP A 26 -10.74 -2.84 3.50
CA ASP A 26 -12.07 -3.45 3.46
C ASP A 26 -12.44 -4.15 2.15
N ARG A 27 -11.44 -4.50 1.32
CA ARG A 27 -11.62 -5.24 0.08
C ARG A 27 -11.51 -6.76 0.29
N PRO A 28 -12.17 -7.60 -0.53
CA PRO A 28 -11.92 -9.04 -0.52
C PRO A 28 -10.48 -9.35 -0.99
N PRO A 29 -9.88 -10.47 -0.55
CA PRO A 29 -8.50 -10.82 -0.91
C PRO A 29 -8.21 -10.79 -2.42
N ALA A 30 -9.14 -11.30 -3.23
CA ALA A 30 -8.99 -11.30 -4.69
C ALA A 30 -8.86 -9.87 -5.28
N GLU A 31 -9.60 -8.89 -4.75
CA GLU A 31 -9.49 -7.50 -5.19
C GLU A 31 -8.17 -6.86 -4.73
N VAL A 32 -7.67 -7.22 -3.54
CA VAL A 32 -6.35 -6.76 -3.06
C VAL A 32 -5.23 -7.26 -3.98
N LEU A 33 -5.32 -8.51 -4.44
CA LEU A 33 -4.36 -9.09 -5.38
C LEU A 33 -4.43 -8.45 -6.78
N ALA A 34 -5.63 -8.08 -7.22
CA ALA A 34 -5.86 -7.41 -8.50
C ALA A 34 -5.57 -5.90 -8.49
N ALA A 35 -5.43 -5.28 -7.32
CA ALA A 35 -5.25 -3.84 -7.19
C ALA A 35 -3.90 -3.36 -7.76
N ASP A 36 -3.96 -2.42 -8.72
CA ASP A 36 -2.77 -1.74 -9.25
C ASP A 36 -2.40 -0.51 -8.40
N VAL A 37 -1.69 -0.78 -7.32
CA VAL A 37 -1.17 0.27 -6.42
C VAL A 37 -0.08 1.10 -7.11
N GLY A 38 0.63 0.54 -8.10
CA GLY A 38 1.67 1.24 -8.85
C GLY A 38 1.08 2.38 -9.69
N ALA A 39 0.00 2.09 -10.42
CA ALA A 39 -0.74 3.11 -11.19
C ALA A 39 -1.31 4.20 -10.29
N LEU A 40 -1.86 3.86 -9.11
CA LEU A 40 -2.29 4.87 -8.14
C LEU A 40 -1.13 5.76 -7.71
N PHE A 41 0.02 5.16 -7.41
CA PHE A 41 1.21 5.89 -6.96
C PHE A 41 1.73 6.88 -8.01
N GLN A 42 1.74 6.47 -9.28
CA GLN A 42 2.10 7.30 -10.43
C GLN A 42 1.08 8.41 -10.70
N ARG A 43 -0.23 8.11 -10.63
CA ARG A 43 -1.30 9.10 -10.83
C ARG A 43 -1.24 10.23 -9.80
N LEU A 44 -0.79 9.93 -8.58
CA LEU A 44 -0.59 10.92 -7.54
C LEU A 44 0.76 11.68 -7.68
N GLY A 45 1.60 11.32 -8.65
CA GLY A 45 2.93 11.89 -8.87
C GLY A 45 3.93 11.62 -7.75
N LEU A 46 3.60 10.72 -6.81
CA LEU A 46 4.42 10.49 -5.62
C LEU A 46 5.74 9.81 -5.96
N ASP A 47 5.75 9.03 -7.03
CA ASP A 47 6.94 8.44 -7.65
C ASP A 47 7.95 9.48 -8.13
N ARG A 48 7.63 10.78 -8.15
CA ARG A 48 8.60 11.84 -8.50
C ARG A 48 9.07 12.64 -7.30
N HIS A 49 8.31 12.63 -6.20
CA HIS A 49 8.51 13.52 -5.06
C HIS A 49 9.00 12.83 -3.79
N ILE A 50 9.08 11.49 -3.77
CA ILE A 50 9.64 10.77 -2.62
C ILE A 50 11.01 10.14 -2.94
N SER A 51 11.87 10.12 -1.93
CA SER A 51 13.20 9.50 -2.00
C SER A 51 13.10 8.01 -2.29
N LEU A 52 14.19 7.44 -2.84
CA LEU A 52 14.29 6.02 -3.18
C LEU A 52 13.95 5.12 -1.97
N ASN A 53 14.48 5.44 -0.79
CA ASN A 53 14.21 4.67 0.43
C ASN A 53 12.71 4.61 0.76
N ARG A 54 11.99 5.73 0.59
CA ARG A 54 10.55 5.78 0.87
C ARG A 54 9.73 5.01 -0.16
N ARG A 55 10.14 5.02 -1.44
CA ARG A 55 9.49 4.20 -2.48
C ARG A 55 9.64 2.72 -2.17
N ASN A 56 10.85 2.30 -1.80
CA ASN A 56 11.14 0.92 -1.45
C ASN A 56 10.33 0.48 -0.22
N GLY A 57 10.24 1.34 0.80
CA GLY A 57 9.38 1.10 1.96
C GLY A 57 7.91 0.93 1.59
N PHE A 58 7.37 1.81 0.74
CA PHE A 58 6.00 1.69 0.26
C PHE A 58 5.77 0.40 -0.56
N ALA A 59 6.67 0.07 -1.47
CA ALA A 59 6.61 -1.17 -2.24
C ALA A 59 6.63 -2.41 -1.31
N ALA A 60 7.46 -2.41 -0.26
CA ALA A 60 7.48 -3.49 0.73
C ALA A 60 6.15 -3.61 1.50
N MET A 61 5.51 -2.50 1.86
CA MET A 61 4.19 -2.53 2.48
C MET A 61 3.12 -3.12 1.54
N VAL A 62 3.14 -2.76 0.25
CA VAL A 62 2.25 -3.34 -0.77
C VAL A 62 2.45 -4.85 -0.89
N GLN A 63 3.69 -5.31 -0.97
CA GLN A 63 4.00 -6.74 -1.04
C GLN A 63 3.52 -7.48 0.21
N ARG A 64 3.68 -6.88 1.39
CA ARG A 64 3.18 -7.50 2.63
C ARG A 64 1.67 -7.59 2.68
N ALA A 65 0.95 -6.57 2.21
CA ALA A 65 -0.51 -6.61 2.08
C ALA A 65 -0.97 -7.71 1.11
N ARG A 66 -0.30 -7.86 -0.05
CA ARG A 66 -0.55 -8.96 -1.00
C ARG A 66 -0.32 -10.33 -0.38
N ALA A 67 0.76 -10.51 0.37
CA ALA A 67 1.03 -11.77 1.08
C ALA A 67 -0.02 -12.10 2.16
N PHE A 68 -0.66 -11.10 2.78
CA PHE A 68 -1.82 -11.35 3.65
C PHE A 68 -3.05 -11.78 2.83
N ALA A 69 -3.26 -11.21 1.65
CA ALA A 69 -4.36 -11.57 0.77
C ALA A 69 -4.23 -13.00 0.23
N GLU A 70 -3.03 -13.41 -0.20
CA GLU A 70 -2.75 -14.78 -0.67
C GLU A 70 -3.06 -15.84 0.39
N ARG A 71 -2.78 -15.55 1.67
CA ARG A 71 -3.06 -16.48 2.77
C ARG A 71 -4.52 -16.53 3.20
N ALA A 72 -5.30 -15.53 2.81
CA ALA A 72 -6.72 -15.40 3.15
C ALA A 72 -7.64 -15.83 2.00
N ALA A 73 -7.08 -16.16 0.83
CA ALA A 73 -7.77 -16.71 -0.33
C ALA A 73 -7.86 -18.24 -0.23
#